data_AF-A0A517Y490-F1
#
_entry.id   AF-A0A517Y490-F1
#
_cell.length_a   1.000
_cell.length_b   1.000
_cell.length_c   1.000
_cell.angle_alpha   90.00
_cell.angle_beta   90.00
_cell.angle_gamma   90.00
#
_symmetry.space_group_name_H-M   'P 1'
#
loop_
_entity.id
_entity.type
_entity.pdbx_description
1 polymer ?
#
loop_
_entity_poly.entity_id
_entity_poly.type
_entity_poly.pdbx_seq_one_letter_code
_entity_poly.pdbx_strand_id
1 'polypeptide(L)'
;MKRLFKFSLLFLGGLLMLLGRGIEAQGDEPAKPKKWPNAWVPEGKPLRGILHFDGRQAGNPKPWQPFCERHGLVWFPFGRDGDVAVLDEKFREEVAAELNHPELVNAPVIRVGLSSNGGFTMLLAQQHPDRMLACVAHQPLPPWAKGNENFNFNRMTETNSSLVGKPHDISQSFRVPCIQQTGENDPVCGTIMAYGLDRYARSQQAPWTYFCLPRGGHGNVVPNELLMPWLDGVIAQRFPADVDLSKGLPKLNEIRIEYGWLANPHTLEIAEYAKFAGDKSKATWLPNEASALAWKKLGVAMPFELPEQSVRMPSGLIDKLVIHDPKSNRVVPSDSVYCEPWKVVANLKPGDVGWKVFPSAGPVAVIGKVPELVRGCDWIKPDNASLAFAGEVLMEFTVTDKATVYVAHDEKLAKKPAWLADWKDTGESLQGGYLGNERSFRLFAKEFPKGAAVKLGPNGTSVEKQEKPQLLSWIYLTIVKHQKIQ
;
A
#
# COMPACT_ATOMS: atom_id res chain seq x y z
N MET A 1 34.57 -32.83 -34.33
CA MET A 1 34.88 -33.87 -33.32
C MET A 1 35.44 -33.20 -32.04
N LYS A 2 35.90 -33.97 -31.05
CA LYS A 2 36.39 -33.57 -29.69
C LYS A 2 37.45 -32.42 -29.72
N ARG A 3 37.42 -31.40 -28.83
CA ARG A 3 38.14 -31.18 -27.51
C ARG A 3 39.69 -31.22 -27.57
N LEU A 4 40.54 -30.62 -26.70
CA LEU A 4 40.46 -29.84 -25.41
C LEU A 4 41.33 -28.53 -25.53
N PHE A 5 41.49 -27.52 -24.63
CA PHE A 5 41.09 -27.14 -23.23
C PHE A 5 42.04 -27.44 -22.03
N LYS A 6 42.28 -26.43 -21.13
CA LYS A 6 42.98 -26.43 -19.79
C LYS A 6 44.53 -26.41 -19.80
N PHE A 7 45.35 -26.01 -18.79
CA PHE A 7 45.40 -25.11 -17.56
C PHE A 7 46.91 -25.06 -17.10
N SER A 8 47.52 -24.35 -16.13
CA SER A 8 47.29 -23.34 -15.03
C SER A 8 48.67 -22.63 -14.76
N LEU A 9 49.00 -21.62 -13.89
CA LEU A 9 48.44 -20.83 -12.76
C LEU A 9 49.18 -21.04 -11.37
N LEU A 10 49.55 -19.95 -10.64
CA LEU A 10 50.20 -19.85 -9.28
C LEU A 10 51.73 -20.21 -9.17
N PHE A 11 52.59 -19.70 -8.23
CA PHE A 11 52.49 -18.66 -7.16
C PHE A 11 53.86 -18.06 -6.68
N LEU A 12 53.82 -16.81 -6.17
CA LEU A 12 54.52 -16.18 -5.02
C LEU A 12 56.05 -16.27 -4.72
N GLY A 13 56.61 -15.13 -4.24
CA GLY A 13 57.84 -15.05 -3.43
C GLY A 13 58.40 -13.62 -3.30
N GLY A 14 58.79 -13.15 -2.10
CA GLY A 14 59.37 -11.81 -1.91
C GLY A 14 59.95 -11.55 -0.51
N LEU A 15 60.93 -10.64 -0.42
CA LEU A 15 61.53 -10.13 0.83
C LEU A 15 62.10 -8.70 0.59
N LEU A 16 62.52 -7.99 1.65
CA LEU A 16 62.55 -6.52 1.70
C LEU A 16 63.91 -5.92 2.16
N MET A 17 64.03 -4.59 1.98
CA MET A 17 64.98 -3.62 2.57
C MET A 17 66.39 -3.46 1.96
N LEU A 18 66.69 -2.21 1.56
CA LEU A 18 67.64 -1.37 2.32
C LEU A 18 67.35 0.13 2.12
N LEU A 19 68.02 0.98 2.90
CA LEU A 19 67.60 2.37 3.20
C LEU A 19 68.21 3.43 2.28
N GLY A 20 67.42 4.46 1.98
CA GLY A 20 67.90 5.75 1.46
C GLY A 20 66.90 6.87 1.79
N ARG A 21 67.34 7.92 2.49
CA ARG A 21 66.50 9.11 2.76
C ARG A 21 66.49 10.02 1.53
N GLY A 22 65.46 9.89 0.70
CA GLY A 22 65.10 10.94 -0.25
C GLY A 22 64.49 12.13 0.48
N ILE A 23 64.79 13.35 0.02
CA ILE A 23 64.01 14.54 0.38
C ILE A 23 62.83 14.57 -0.58
N GLU A 24 61.73 13.93 -0.21
CA GLU A 24 60.48 14.06 -0.96
C GLU A 24 59.84 15.42 -0.61
N ALA A 25 59.53 16.19 -1.65
CA ALA A 25 58.68 17.37 -1.48
C ALA A 25 57.31 16.92 -0.99
N GLN A 26 56.73 17.68 -0.05
CA GLN A 26 55.39 17.42 0.47
C GLN A 26 54.34 17.82 -0.59
N GLY A 27 54.22 16.99 -1.64
CA GLY A 27 53.13 17.07 -2.59
C GLY A 27 51.80 16.82 -1.86
N ASP A 28 50.77 17.59 -2.23
CA ASP A 28 49.46 17.53 -1.58
C ASP A 28 48.93 16.09 -1.53
N GLU A 29 48.42 15.66 -0.36
CA GLU A 29 47.74 14.36 -0.27
C GLU A 29 46.61 14.33 -1.32
N PRO A 30 46.48 13.25 -2.12
CA PRO A 30 45.44 13.17 -3.13
C PRO A 30 44.08 13.34 -2.46
N ALA A 31 43.37 14.42 -2.84
CA ALA A 31 42.19 14.88 -2.14
C ALA A 31 41.19 13.75 -1.92
N LYS A 32 40.82 13.51 -0.66
CA LYS A 32 39.97 12.37 -0.27
C LYS A 32 38.69 12.37 -1.12
N PRO A 33 38.33 11.24 -1.74
CA PRO A 33 37.18 11.19 -2.63
C PRO A 33 35.92 11.57 -1.86
N LYS A 34 35.14 12.50 -2.42
CA LYS A 34 33.86 12.93 -1.86
C LYS A 34 32.97 11.73 -1.57
N LYS A 35 32.36 11.69 -0.39
CA LYS A 35 31.39 10.68 0.06
C LYS A 35 30.10 10.74 -0.77
N TRP A 36 29.75 11.92 -1.30
CA TRP A 36 28.57 12.15 -2.15
C TRP A 36 28.94 12.79 -3.50
N PRO A 37 29.68 12.08 -4.38
CA PRO A 37 30.25 12.66 -5.61
C PRO A 37 29.21 13.02 -6.67
N ASN A 38 27.96 12.58 -6.49
CA ASN A 38 26.84 12.81 -7.42
C ASN A 38 25.87 13.92 -6.94
N ALA A 39 26.08 14.49 -5.75
CA ALA A 39 25.28 15.63 -5.30
C ALA A 39 25.58 16.87 -6.16
N TRP A 40 24.55 17.66 -6.47
CA TRP A 40 24.71 18.89 -7.24
C TRP A 40 24.10 20.09 -6.49
N VAL A 41 24.86 21.19 -6.48
CA VAL A 41 24.58 22.39 -5.69
C VAL A 41 24.55 23.60 -6.63
N PRO A 42 23.50 24.46 -6.58
CA PRO A 42 23.49 25.72 -7.30
C PRO A 42 24.63 26.66 -6.87
N GLU A 43 25.23 27.39 -7.81
CA GLU A 43 26.23 28.40 -7.49
C GLU A 43 25.60 29.67 -6.88
N GLY A 44 26.33 30.32 -5.96
CA GLY A 44 26.15 31.75 -5.66
C GLY A 44 24.91 32.17 -4.86
N LYS A 45 24.29 31.28 -4.07
CA LYS A 45 23.17 31.63 -3.16
C LYS A 45 23.30 30.93 -1.80
N PRO A 46 22.78 31.53 -0.70
CA PRO A 46 22.44 30.76 0.49
C PRO A 46 21.45 29.66 0.10
N LEU A 47 21.73 28.42 0.49
CA LEU A 47 20.83 27.32 0.20
C LEU A 47 19.62 27.38 1.14
N ARG A 48 18.47 26.96 0.63
CA ARG A 48 17.18 27.06 1.31
C ARG A 48 16.52 25.70 1.55
N GLY A 49 16.96 24.63 0.89
CA GLY A 49 16.36 23.30 1.06
C GLY A 49 17.13 22.19 0.36
N ILE A 50 16.69 20.95 0.58
CA ILE A 50 17.25 19.76 -0.07
C ILE A 50 16.16 19.06 -0.88
N LEU A 51 16.39 18.85 -2.18
CA LEU A 51 15.60 17.99 -3.05
C LEU A 51 16.27 16.61 -3.11
N HIS A 52 15.73 15.66 -2.35
CA HIS A 52 16.33 14.36 -2.07
C HIS A 52 15.64 13.21 -2.80
N PHE A 53 16.38 12.54 -3.69
CA PHE A 53 15.91 11.37 -4.43
C PHE A 53 16.44 10.06 -3.85
N ASP A 54 15.59 9.04 -3.79
CA ASP A 54 16.02 7.64 -3.85
C ASP A 54 16.94 7.46 -5.07
N GLY A 55 18.15 6.94 -4.88
CA GLY A 55 19.15 6.80 -5.95
C GLY A 55 18.77 5.83 -7.05
N ARG A 56 17.72 5.01 -6.87
CA ARG A 56 17.08 4.27 -7.97
C ARG A 56 16.34 5.20 -8.95
N GLN A 57 15.93 6.37 -8.49
CA GLN A 57 15.14 7.34 -9.24
C GLN A 57 15.92 8.59 -9.67
N ALA A 58 16.95 8.98 -8.92
CA ALA A 58 17.64 10.25 -9.11
C ALA A 58 18.14 10.45 -10.55
N GLY A 59 18.89 9.47 -11.08
CA GLY A 59 19.41 9.53 -12.44
C GLY A 59 20.41 10.66 -12.64
N ASN A 60 19.99 11.74 -13.30
CA ASN A 60 20.85 12.84 -13.76
C ASN A 60 20.33 14.19 -13.20
N PRO A 61 21.17 15.04 -12.57
CA PRO A 61 20.77 16.36 -12.08
C PRO A 61 20.32 17.33 -13.18
N LYS A 62 20.82 17.21 -14.42
CA LYS A 62 20.64 18.25 -15.46
C LYS A 62 19.21 18.77 -15.68
N PRO A 63 18.16 17.93 -15.74
CA PRO A 63 16.78 18.43 -15.88
C PRO A 63 16.30 19.25 -14.67
N TRP A 64 16.91 19.05 -13.50
CA TRP A 64 16.54 19.69 -12.23
C TRP A 64 17.32 20.97 -11.93
N GLN A 65 18.46 21.22 -12.60
CA GLN A 65 19.33 22.37 -12.31
C GLN A 65 18.56 23.72 -12.32
N PRO A 66 17.74 24.07 -13.32
CA PRO A 66 17.02 25.35 -13.35
C PRO A 66 15.90 25.46 -12.30
N PHE A 67 15.38 24.34 -11.81
CA PHE A 67 14.41 24.29 -10.71
C PHE A 67 15.12 24.51 -9.36
N CYS A 68 16.25 23.85 -9.16
CA CYS A 68 17.08 23.98 -7.97
C CYS A 68 17.74 25.36 -7.86
N GLU A 69 18.23 25.95 -8.95
CA GLU A 69 18.72 27.34 -9.02
C GLU A 69 17.62 28.36 -8.68
N ARG A 70 16.40 28.15 -9.18
CA ARG A 70 15.25 29.03 -8.91
C ARG A 70 14.94 29.09 -7.42
N HIS A 71 14.93 27.94 -6.74
CA HIS A 71 14.48 27.83 -5.35
C HIS A 71 15.60 27.86 -4.29
N GLY A 72 16.86 27.67 -4.70
CA GLY A 72 18.01 27.53 -3.79
C GLY A 72 18.10 26.14 -3.18
N LEU A 73 17.84 25.08 -3.96
CA LEU A 73 17.78 23.70 -3.47
C LEU A 73 19.02 22.90 -3.87
N VAL A 74 19.58 22.12 -2.94
CA VAL A 74 20.54 21.05 -3.29
C VAL A 74 19.78 19.94 -4.01
N TRP A 75 20.34 19.43 -5.11
CA TRP A 75 19.89 18.18 -5.72
C TRP A 75 20.72 17.02 -5.16
N PHE A 76 20.08 16.07 -4.47
CA PHE A 76 20.79 15.04 -3.70
C PHE A 76 20.32 13.61 -4.06
N PRO A 77 21.17 12.77 -4.67
CA PRO A 77 20.88 11.37 -4.97
C PRO A 77 21.34 10.42 -3.84
N PHE A 78 20.53 9.44 -3.44
CA PHE A 78 20.83 8.64 -2.25
C PHE A 78 21.04 7.13 -2.46
N GLY A 79 22.11 6.57 -1.87
CA GLY A 79 22.43 5.14 -1.92
C GLY A 79 21.47 4.24 -1.13
N ARG A 80 21.60 2.92 -1.25
CA ARG A 80 20.60 1.96 -0.73
C ARG A 80 20.54 1.87 0.81
N ASP A 81 21.48 2.50 1.52
CA ASP A 81 21.76 2.25 2.95
C ASP A 81 21.30 3.38 3.90
N GLY A 82 20.51 4.36 3.43
CA GLY A 82 20.11 5.50 4.27
C GLY A 82 18.86 6.26 3.82
N ASP A 83 17.87 5.57 3.26
CA ASP A 83 16.59 6.18 2.85
C ASP A 83 15.84 6.94 3.98
N VAL A 84 16.19 6.69 5.24
CA VAL A 84 15.66 7.37 6.44
C VAL A 84 16.61 8.45 6.99
N ALA A 85 17.90 8.43 6.59
CA ALA A 85 18.98 9.16 7.25
C ALA A 85 19.03 10.66 6.93
N VAL A 86 18.42 11.15 5.84
CA VAL A 86 18.41 12.60 5.51
C VAL A 86 17.75 13.47 6.61
N LEU A 87 16.94 12.87 7.49
CA LEU A 87 16.33 13.56 8.64
C LEU A 87 17.01 13.22 9.99
N ASP A 88 18.07 12.39 10.00
CA ASP A 88 19.02 12.31 11.12
C ASP A 88 19.85 13.59 11.21
N GLU A 89 20.18 14.01 12.43
CA GLU A 89 20.87 15.28 12.68
C GLU A 89 22.35 15.23 12.30
N LYS A 90 23.07 14.23 12.82
CA LYS A 90 24.47 14.02 12.49
C LYS A 90 24.67 13.82 10.99
N PHE A 91 23.78 13.09 10.32
CA PHE A 91 23.85 12.92 8.88
C PHE A 91 23.78 14.26 8.11
N ARG A 92 22.91 15.19 8.53
CA ARG A 92 22.87 16.53 7.94
C ARG A 92 24.13 17.35 8.23
N GLU A 93 24.72 17.23 9.42
CA GLU A 93 26.01 17.87 9.75
C GLU A 93 27.12 17.39 8.82
N GLU A 94 27.24 16.08 8.59
CA GLU A 94 28.24 15.52 7.68
C GLU A 94 28.03 15.99 6.23
N VAL A 95 26.78 16.06 5.74
CA VAL A 95 26.46 16.58 4.39
C VAL A 95 26.73 18.08 4.27
N ALA A 96 26.34 18.87 5.27
CA ALA A 96 26.59 20.30 5.31
C ALA A 96 28.09 20.63 5.29
N ALA A 97 28.91 19.83 5.97
CA ALA A 97 30.36 19.94 5.97
C ALA A 97 31.00 19.59 4.61
N GLU A 98 30.66 18.44 3.99
CA GLU A 98 31.28 18.04 2.70
C GLU A 98 30.85 18.94 1.53
N LEU A 99 29.63 19.47 1.55
CA LEU A 99 29.18 20.44 0.56
C LEU A 99 29.72 21.86 0.82
N ASN A 100 30.34 22.12 1.98
CA ASN A 100 30.75 23.46 2.43
C ASN A 100 29.58 24.45 2.53
N HIS A 101 28.44 23.99 3.05
CA HIS A 101 27.20 24.73 3.23
C HIS A 101 26.59 24.43 4.61
N PRO A 102 27.09 25.07 5.70
CA PRO A 102 26.67 24.79 7.08
C PRO A 102 25.18 25.04 7.32
N GLU A 103 24.53 25.87 6.51
CA GLU A 103 23.10 26.17 6.61
C GLU A 103 22.20 24.94 6.35
N LEU A 104 22.73 23.91 5.67
CA LEU A 104 21.97 22.70 5.32
C LEU A 104 21.57 21.82 6.53
N VAL A 105 22.18 22.01 7.71
CA VAL A 105 21.73 21.33 8.96
C VAL A 105 20.29 21.69 9.32
N ASN A 106 19.87 22.91 8.94
CA ASN A 106 18.53 23.44 9.18
C ASN A 106 17.59 23.32 7.98
N ALA A 107 18.09 22.88 6.81
CA ALA A 107 17.32 22.82 5.58
C ALA A 107 16.11 21.87 5.70
N PRO A 108 14.90 22.32 5.30
CA PRO A 108 13.78 21.43 5.08
C PRO A 108 13.94 20.66 3.76
N VAL A 109 13.27 19.51 3.68
CA VAL A 109 13.48 18.49 2.64
C VAL A 109 12.24 18.32 1.77
N ILE A 110 12.44 18.25 0.46
CA ILE A 110 11.51 17.65 -0.50
C ILE A 110 12.03 16.24 -0.75
N ARG A 111 11.26 15.22 -0.37
CA ARG A 111 11.69 13.81 -0.45
C ARG A 111 10.93 13.08 -1.54
N VAL A 112 11.69 12.42 -2.42
CA VAL A 112 11.20 11.64 -3.55
C VAL A 112 11.59 10.17 -3.36
N GLY A 113 10.63 9.24 -3.47
CA GLY A 113 10.87 7.80 -3.28
C GLY A 113 9.90 6.88 -4.03
N LEU A 114 10.38 5.69 -4.38
CA LEU A 114 9.66 4.65 -5.14
C LEU A 114 9.17 3.51 -4.24
N SER A 115 8.01 2.92 -4.53
CA SER A 115 7.58 1.65 -3.90
C SER A 115 7.55 1.74 -2.38
N SER A 116 8.28 0.88 -1.65
CA SER A 116 8.46 0.98 -0.20
C SER A 116 9.00 2.34 0.24
N ASN A 117 9.91 2.97 -0.53
CA ASN A 117 10.50 4.26 -0.18
C ASN A 117 9.51 5.41 -0.39
N GLY A 118 8.52 5.27 -1.29
CA GLY A 118 7.37 6.15 -1.35
C GLY A 118 6.50 6.06 -0.07
N GLY A 119 6.30 4.85 0.46
CA GLY A 119 5.64 4.62 1.74
C GLY A 119 6.42 5.14 2.95
N PHE A 120 7.73 4.93 2.99
CA PHE A 120 8.59 5.50 4.04
C PHE A 120 8.62 7.03 3.99
N THR A 121 8.52 7.64 2.80
CA THR A 121 8.42 9.12 2.69
C THR A 121 7.17 9.67 3.38
N MET A 122 6.05 8.94 3.36
CA MET A 122 4.84 9.31 4.12
C MET A 122 5.05 9.16 5.64
N LEU A 123 5.80 8.15 6.09
CA LEU A 123 6.15 8.03 7.51
C LEU A 123 7.17 9.09 7.97
N LEU A 124 8.10 9.53 7.10
CA LEU A 124 8.95 10.68 7.38
C LEU A 124 8.13 11.98 7.46
N ALA A 125 7.11 12.15 6.63
CA ALA A 125 6.16 13.26 6.73
C ALA A 125 5.32 13.22 8.03
N GLN A 126 5.01 12.03 8.57
CA GLN A 126 4.41 11.86 9.89
C GLN A 126 5.38 12.21 11.03
N GLN A 127 6.64 11.78 10.93
CA GLN A 127 7.64 11.94 12.00
C GLN A 127 8.22 13.36 12.07
N HIS A 128 8.31 14.04 10.92
CA HIS A 128 8.98 15.34 10.80
C HIS A 128 8.20 16.31 9.89
N PRO A 129 6.91 16.58 10.15
CA PRO A 129 6.06 17.42 9.30
C PRO A 129 6.62 18.83 9.09
N ASP A 130 7.31 19.37 10.11
CA ASP A 130 7.89 20.71 10.12
C ASP A 130 9.27 20.78 9.42
N ARG A 131 9.92 19.63 9.12
CA ARG A 131 11.11 19.56 8.25
C ARG A 131 10.77 19.15 6.81
N MET A 132 9.53 18.77 6.52
CA MET A 132 9.11 18.27 5.22
C MET A 132 8.35 19.34 4.41
N LEU A 133 8.96 19.78 3.30
CA LEU A 133 8.30 20.64 2.32
C LEU A 133 7.32 19.86 1.44
N ALA A 134 7.71 18.68 0.98
CA ALA A 134 6.82 17.81 0.22
C ALA A 134 7.23 16.33 0.26
N CYS A 135 6.23 15.47 0.12
CA CYS A 135 6.33 14.03 -0.09
C CYS A 135 6.02 13.72 -1.57
N VAL A 136 6.96 13.14 -2.31
CA VAL A 136 6.77 12.69 -3.69
C VAL A 136 6.86 11.17 -3.72
N ALA A 137 5.69 10.54 -3.71
CA ALA A 137 5.53 9.10 -3.54
C ALA A 137 5.21 8.44 -4.88
N HIS A 138 6.24 7.88 -5.51
CA HIS A 138 6.12 7.14 -6.77
C HIS A 138 5.72 5.69 -6.51
N GLN A 139 4.64 5.26 -7.13
CA GLN A 139 4.08 3.90 -7.09
C GLN A 139 4.17 3.27 -5.70
N PRO A 140 3.68 3.95 -4.65
CA PRO A 140 4.06 3.63 -3.29
C PRO A 140 3.43 2.32 -2.83
N LEU A 141 4.13 1.64 -1.92
CA LEU A 141 3.51 0.76 -0.94
C LEU A 141 3.14 1.63 0.28
N PRO A 142 1.93 2.20 0.36
CA PRO A 142 1.57 3.14 1.43
C PRO A 142 1.66 2.47 2.81
N PRO A 143 1.95 3.22 3.89
CA PRO A 143 1.87 2.69 5.26
C PRO A 143 0.41 2.33 5.62
N TRP A 144 0.22 1.39 6.55
CA TRP A 144 -1.09 1.05 7.11
C TRP A 144 -1.59 2.17 8.02
N ALA A 145 -2.35 3.12 7.46
CA ALA A 145 -3.01 4.17 8.22
C ALA A 145 -4.12 3.61 9.13
N LYS A 146 -4.05 3.92 10.43
CA LYS A 146 -5.18 3.85 11.36
C LYS A 146 -6.31 4.78 10.91
N GLY A 147 -7.56 4.40 11.14
CA GLY A 147 -8.73 5.16 10.70
C GLY A 147 -9.03 5.00 9.21
N ASN A 148 -8.22 4.22 8.47
CA ASN A 148 -8.40 3.92 7.05
C ASN A 148 -8.73 2.44 6.81
N GLU A 149 -9.33 1.76 7.78
CA GLU A 149 -9.63 0.32 7.73
C GLU A 149 -10.35 -0.04 6.42
N ASN A 150 -11.25 0.82 5.98
CA ASN A 150 -12.01 0.73 4.73
C ASN A 150 -11.14 0.68 3.45
N PHE A 151 -9.95 1.31 3.39
CA PHE A 151 -9.04 1.20 2.23
C PHE A 151 -7.77 0.38 2.49
N ASN A 152 -7.59 -0.15 3.69
CA ASN A 152 -6.48 -1.05 4.01
C ASN A 152 -6.65 -2.48 3.41
N PHE A 153 -7.79 -2.77 2.77
CA PHE A 153 -8.22 -4.07 2.25
C PHE A 153 -7.41 -4.64 1.06
N ASN A 154 -6.25 -4.08 0.68
CA ASN A 154 -5.41 -4.64 -0.39
C ASN A 154 -3.91 -4.77 -0.08
N ARG A 155 -3.55 -4.85 1.20
CA ARG A 155 -2.15 -4.91 1.65
C ARG A 155 -1.50 -6.29 1.45
N MET A 156 -0.18 -6.28 1.25
CA MET A 156 0.66 -7.49 1.21
C MET A 156 1.07 -7.90 2.64
N THR A 157 0.28 -8.78 3.26
CA THR A 157 0.47 -9.28 4.63
C THR A 157 1.76 -10.10 4.80
N GLU A 158 2.21 -10.82 3.78
CA GLU A 158 3.39 -11.69 3.83
C GLU A 158 4.76 -10.96 3.75
N THR A 159 4.80 -9.63 3.61
CA THR A 159 6.10 -8.91 3.55
C THR A 159 6.60 -8.53 4.94
N ASN A 160 7.91 -8.75 5.20
CA ASN A 160 8.60 -8.25 6.40
C ASN A 160 8.74 -6.71 6.45
N SER A 161 7.92 -5.96 5.71
CA SER A 161 7.96 -4.50 5.68
C SER A 161 7.18 -3.90 6.85
N SER A 162 7.87 -3.07 7.63
CA SER A 162 7.30 -2.32 8.75
C SER A 162 6.13 -1.40 8.32
N LEU A 163 6.02 -1.06 7.03
CA LEU A 163 4.92 -0.28 6.45
C LEU A 163 3.55 -0.97 6.56
N VAL A 164 3.51 -2.31 6.46
CA VAL A 164 2.25 -3.07 6.31
C VAL A 164 1.99 -4.09 7.41
N GLY A 165 2.98 -4.45 8.21
CA GLY A 165 2.83 -5.43 9.30
C GLY A 165 2.06 -4.93 10.55
N LYS A 166 1.77 -3.63 10.67
CA LYS A 166 0.97 -3.05 11.78
C LYS A 166 0.35 -1.69 11.41
N PRO A 167 -0.73 -1.25 12.09
CA PRO A 167 -1.27 0.10 11.93
C PRO A 167 -0.33 1.20 12.47
N HIS A 168 -0.16 2.25 11.67
CA HIS A 168 0.55 3.49 11.98
C HIS A 168 -0.45 4.64 12.13
N ASP A 169 -0.16 5.56 13.05
CA ASP A 169 -0.73 6.91 12.94
C ASP A 169 -0.02 7.65 11.79
N ILE A 170 -0.78 8.39 10.98
CA ILE A 170 -0.27 9.23 9.89
C ILE A 170 -0.89 10.65 9.90
N SER A 171 -1.57 11.04 10.98
CA SER A 171 -2.32 12.29 11.11
C SER A 171 -1.50 13.57 10.86
N GLN A 172 -0.22 13.59 11.24
CA GLN A 172 0.69 14.71 10.97
C GLN A 172 1.13 14.78 9.49
N SER A 173 1.17 13.64 8.79
CA SER A 173 1.49 13.64 7.35
C SER A 173 0.44 14.38 6.51
N PHE A 174 -0.78 14.57 7.04
CA PHE A 174 -1.83 15.38 6.43
C PHE A 174 -1.55 16.90 6.46
N ARG A 175 -0.55 17.36 7.23
CA ARG A 175 -0.03 18.74 7.18
C ARG A 175 0.97 18.96 6.03
N VAL A 176 1.46 17.88 5.40
CA VAL A 176 2.50 17.91 4.37
C VAL A 176 1.90 17.62 2.99
N PRO A 177 2.19 18.44 1.96
CA PRO A 177 1.86 18.12 0.57
C PRO A 177 2.41 16.77 0.14
N CYS A 178 1.54 15.92 -0.40
CA CYS A 178 1.94 14.63 -0.95
C CYS A 178 1.42 14.47 -2.38
N ILE A 179 2.28 14.10 -3.32
CA ILE A 179 1.85 13.59 -4.63
C ILE A 179 2.05 12.07 -4.67
N GLN A 180 0.94 11.35 -4.75
CA GLN A 180 0.89 9.91 -4.92
C GLN A 180 0.70 9.59 -6.40
N GLN A 181 1.79 9.26 -7.09
CA GLN A 181 1.71 8.82 -8.49
C GLN A 181 1.63 7.30 -8.56
N THR A 182 0.76 6.75 -9.39
CA THR A 182 0.71 5.33 -9.73
C THR A 182 0.97 5.11 -11.22
N GLY A 183 1.27 3.87 -11.61
CA GLY A 183 1.17 3.45 -13.02
C GLY A 183 -0.17 2.75 -13.25
N GLU A 184 -0.84 3.04 -14.36
CA GLU A 184 -2.08 2.35 -14.77
C GLU A 184 -1.91 0.83 -14.81
N ASN A 185 -0.73 0.36 -15.26
CA ASN A 185 -0.35 -1.04 -15.44
C ASN A 185 0.68 -1.52 -14.41
N ASP A 186 0.75 -0.92 -13.21
CA ASP A 186 1.69 -1.33 -12.17
C ASP A 186 1.34 -2.72 -11.59
N PRO A 187 2.16 -3.76 -11.78
CA PRO A 187 1.84 -5.12 -11.32
C PRO A 187 2.37 -5.43 -9.92
N VAL A 188 2.98 -4.47 -9.22
CA VAL A 188 3.68 -4.67 -7.93
C VAL A 188 2.94 -3.99 -6.78
N CYS A 189 2.60 -2.72 -6.94
CA CYS A 189 1.84 -1.93 -5.96
C CYS A 189 0.43 -1.60 -6.47
N GLY A 190 0.23 -1.59 -7.80
CA GLY A 190 -1.04 -1.25 -8.42
C GLY A 190 -1.49 0.19 -8.15
N THR A 191 -2.76 0.45 -8.45
CA THR A 191 -3.40 1.78 -8.30
C THR A 191 -4.19 1.90 -7.00
N ILE A 192 -4.92 0.83 -6.62
CA ILE A 192 -5.94 0.81 -5.57
C ILE A 192 -5.41 1.23 -4.18
N MET A 193 -4.25 0.72 -3.74
CA MET A 193 -3.73 1.03 -2.40
C MET A 193 -3.40 2.51 -2.24
N ALA A 194 -2.72 3.09 -3.24
CA ALA A 194 -2.35 4.50 -3.22
C ALA A 194 -3.59 5.40 -3.33
N TYR A 195 -4.52 5.05 -4.24
CA TYR A 195 -5.80 5.75 -4.41
C TYR A 195 -6.62 5.77 -3.10
N GLY A 196 -6.76 4.62 -2.44
CA GLY A 196 -7.51 4.49 -1.20
C GLY A 196 -6.88 5.22 -0.01
N LEU A 197 -5.54 5.35 0.03
CA LEU A 197 -4.91 6.21 1.03
C LEU A 197 -5.14 7.69 0.74
N ASP A 198 -5.04 8.12 -0.52
CA ASP A 198 -5.31 9.51 -0.90
C ASP A 198 -6.75 9.90 -0.58
N ARG A 199 -7.75 9.06 -0.88
CA ARG A 199 -9.15 9.32 -0.52
C ARG A 199 -9.37 9.48 0.98
N TYR A 200 -8.68 8.68 1.80
CA TYR A 200 -8.69 8.90 3.25
C TYR A 200 -8.05 10.23 3.63
N ALA A 201 -6.84 10.53 3.14
CA ALA A 201 -6.15 11.79 3.42
C ALA A 201 -6.98 13.02 2.99
N ARG A 202 -7.62 12.97 1.82
CA ARG A 202 -8.51 14.03 1.30
C ARG A 202 -9.80 14.19 2.11
N SER A 203 -10.34 13.11 2.69
CA SER A 203 -11.41 13.21 3.70
C SER A 203 -10.97 13.94 4.97
N GLN A 204 -9.68 13.81 5.33
CA GLN A 204 -9.03 14.54 6.42
C GLN A 204 -8.45 15.89 5.95
N GLN A 205 -8.95 16.42 4.82
CA GLN A 205 -8.57 17.69 4.19
C GLN A 205 -7.10 17.82 3.73
N ALA A 206 -6.29 16.76 3.81
CA ALA A 206 -4.86 16.80 3.50
C ALA A 206 -4.55 17.36 2.08
N PRO A 207 -3.47 18.13 1.87
CA PRO A 207 -3.10 18.73 0.58
C PRO A 207 -2.44 17.69 -0.34
N TRP A 208 -3.18 16.62 -0.67
CA TRP A 208 -2.68 15.42 -1.31
C TRP A 208 -3.19 15.27 -2.76
N THR A 209 -2.34 14.70 -3.61
CA THR A 209 -2.50 14.65 -5.05
C THR A 209 -2.35 13.23 -5.60
N TYR A 210 -3.45 12.52 -5.82
CA TYR A 210 -3.42 11.29 -6.60
C TYR A 210 -3.27 11.56 -8.11
N PHE A 211 -2.35 10.88 -8.78
CA PHE A 211 -2.12 10.95 -10.24
C PHE A 211 -1.87 9.55 -10.83
N CYS A 212 -2.67 9.13 -11.82
CA CYS A 212 -2.47 7.87 -12.54
C CYS A 212 -1.75 8.13 -13.87
N LEU A 213 -0.55 7.54 -14.04
CA LEU A 213 0.24 7.65 -15.26
C LEU A 213 -0.25 6.64 -16.33
N PRO A 214 -0.75 7.09 -17.50
CA PRO A 214 -1.23 6.22 -18.57
C PRO A 214 -0.17 5.22 -19.02
N ARG A 215 -0.57 3.96 -19.09
CA ARG A 215 0.19 2.76 -19.47
C ARG A 215 1.45 2.46 -18.63
N GLY A 216 1.72 3.25 -17.58
CA GLY A 216 2.92 3.10 -16.75
C GLY A 216 2.93 1.78 -15.96
N GLY A 217 4.05 1.06 -15.98
CA GLY A 217 4.34 -0.08 -15.11
C GLY A 217 5.25 0.31 -13.95
N HIS A 218 5.57 -0.64 -13.07
CA HIS A 218 6.39 -0.36 -11.88
C HIS A 218 7.79 0.15 -12.24
N GLY A 219 8.21 1.26 -11.64
CA GLY A 219 9.41 2.03 -11.98
C GLY A 219 9.14 3.28 -12.83
N ASN A 220 7.95 3.44 -13.44
CA ASN A 220 7.61 4.68 -14.14
C ASN A 220 7.18 5.79 -13.17
N VAL A 221 7.83 6.95 -13.28
CA VAL A 221 7.71 8.10 -12.37
C VAL A 221 6.75 9.18 -12.88
N VAL A 222 6.29 10.11 -12.02
CA VAL A 222 5.54 11.30 -12.47
C VAL A 222 6.43 12.17 -13.37
N PRO A 223 5.95 12.65 -14.54
CA PRO A 223 6.76 13.48 -15.43
C PRO A 223 7.12 14.82 -14.79
N ASN A 224 8.32 15.32 -15.07
CA ASN A 224 8.78 16.64 -14.59
C ASN A 224 7.83 17.79 -15.02
N GLU A 225 7.13 17.65 -16.16
CA GLU A 225 6.11 18.59 -16.62
C GLU A 225 4.94 18.76 -15.63
N LEU A 226 4.62 17.74 -14.82
CA LEU A 226 3.69 17.87 -13.69
C LEU A 226 4.44 18.17 -12.38
N LEU A 227 5.52 17.43 -12.10
CA LEU A 227 6.16 17.50 -10.79
C LEU A 227 6.81 18.85 -10.49
N MET A 228 7.41 19.53 -11.47
CA MET A 228 8.02 20.85 -11.24
C MET A 228 6.97 21.94 -10.96
N PRO A 229 5.91 22.14 -11.78
CA PRO A 229 4.83 23.08 -11.45
C PRO A 229 4.11 22.77 -10.13
N TRP A 230 3.97 21.49 -9.78
CA TRP A 230 3.42 21.06 -8.49
C TRP A 230 4.34 21.50 -7.34
N LEU A 231 5.64 21.21 -7.42
CA LEU A 231 6.60 21.66 -6.40
C LEU A 231 6.75 23.19 -6.35
N ASP A 232 6.71 23.90 -7.48
CA ASP A 232 6.69 25.36 -7.53
C ASP A 232 5.52 25.92 -6.69
N GLY A 233 4.32 25.35 -6.84
CA GLY A 233 3.13 25.73 -6.08
C GLY A 233 3.21 25.37 -4.60
N VAL A 234 3.73 24.19 -4.28
CA VAL A 234 3.95 23.76 -2.88
C VAL A 234 4.96 24.67 -2.18
N ILE A 235 6.08 25.00 -2.83
CA ILE A 235 7.08 25.92 -2.29
C ILE A 235 6.48 27.31 -2.07
N ALA A 236 5.74 27.85 -3.05
CA ALA A 236 5.12 29.16 -2.95
C ALA A 236 4.09 29.29 -1.81
N GLN A 237 3.44 28.19 -1.40
CA GLN A 237 2.53 28.19 -0.25
C GLN A 237 3.24 27.85 1.07
N ARG A 238 4.01 26.76 1.12
CA ARG A 238 4.56 26.18 2.37
C ARG A 238 5.82 26.89 2.87
N PHE A 239 6.59 27.52 2.00
CA PHE A 239 7.96 27.94 2.33
C PHE A 239 8.10 29.47 2.39
N PRO A 240 8.38 30.07 3.57
CA PRO A 240 8.50 31.52 3.66
C PRO A 240 9.64 32.07 2.78
N ALA A 241 9.44 33.26 2.22
CA ALA A 241 10.37 33.87 1.27
C ALA A 241 11.67 34.36 1.95
N ASP A 242 11.56 34.76 3.21
CA ASP A 242 12.55 35.39 4.09
C ASP A 242 13.31 34.40 5.00
N VAL A 243 13.26 33.10 4.68
CA VAL A 243 13.93 32.04 5.43
C VAL A 243 15.45 32.24 5.46
N ASP A 244 15.98 32.35 6.68
CA ASP A 244 17.40 32.35 6.99
C ASP A 244 17.76 31.08 7.77
N LEU A 245 18.31 30.09 7.06
CA LEU A 245 18.72 28.81 7.64
C LEU A 245 19.91 28.91 8.62
N SER A 246 20.61 30.04 8.72
CA SER A 246 21.64 30.23 9.75
C SER A 246 21.05 30.35 11.16
N LYS A 247 19.77 30.71 11.27
CA LYS A 247 19.06 30.96 12.54
C LYS A 247 18.36 29.73 13.13
N GLY A 248 18.49 28.55 12.51
CA GLY A 248 17.81 27.32 12.93
C GLY A 248 16.78 26.83 11.91
N LEU A 249 16.06 25.75 12.25
CA LEU A 249 14.97 25.20 11.44
C LEU A 249 13.86 26.25 11.22
N PRO A 250 13.56 26.66 9.97
CA PRO A 250 12.45 27.57 9.70
C PRO A 250 11.09 26.93 10.03
N LYS A 251 10.18 27.74 10.58
CA LYS A 251 8.77 27.37 10.69
C LYS A 251 8.14 27.39 9.30
N LEU A 252 7.73 26.22 8.80
CA LEU A 252 6.96 26.12 7.56
C LEU A 252 5.52 26.64 7.74
N ASN A 253 4.93 27.14 6.65
CA ASN A 253 3.52 27.52 6.62
C ASN A 253 2.62 26.29 6.54
N GLU A 254 1.45 26.34 7.18
CA GLU A 254 0.39 25.38 6.88
C GLU A 254 -0.24 25.66 5.52
N ILE A 255 -0.58 24.60 4.79
CA ILE A 255 -1.21 24.71 3.48
C ILE A 255 -2.67 25.12 3.63
N ARG A 256 -3.10 26.08 2.82
CA ARG A 256 -4.49 26.51 2.71
C ARG A 256 -5.08 25.96 1.43
N ILE A 257 -5.75 24.81 1.52
CA ILE A 257 -6.22 24.05 0.35
C ILE A 257 -7.18 24.86 -0.52
N GLU A 258 -7.83 25.88 0.03
CA GLU A 258 -8.75 26.80 -0.64
C GLU A 258 -8.08 27.67 -1.70
N TYR A 259 -6.76 27.84 -1.62
CA TYR A 259 -5.95 28.56 -2.62
C TYR A 259 -5.43 27.65 -3.74
N GLY A 260 -5.71 26.35 -3.66
CA GLY A 260 -5.39 25.39 -4.71
C GLY A 260 -6.52 25.17 -5.72
N TRP A 261 -6.29 24.17 -6.56
CA TRP A 261 -7.23 23.60 -7.51
C TRP A 261 -7.66 22.22 -7.03
N LEU A 262 -8.82 21.77 -7.50
CA LEU A 262 -9.34 20.43 -7.30
C LEU A 262 -9.55 19.74 -8.65
N ALA A 263 -9.29 18.44 -8.68
CA ALA A 263 -9.45 17.60 -9.85
C ALA A 263 -10.31 16.36 -9.54
N ASN A 264 -11.24 16.05 -10.44
CA ASN A 264 -12.00 14.81 -10.39
C ASN A 264 -11.17 13.68 -11.01
N PRO A 265 -10.81 12.63 -10.24
CA PRO A 265 -9.98 11.51 -10.72
C PRO A 265 -10.64 10.66 -11.82
N HIS A 266 -11.97 10.70 -11.97
CA HIS A 266 -12.72 9.85 -12.89
C HIS A 266 -13.13 10.57 -14.18
N THR A 267 -13.30 11.90 -14.15
CA THR A 267 -13.69 12.69 -15.35
C THR A 267 -12.55 13.56 -15.91
N LEU A 268 -11.44 13.68 -15.19
CA LEU A 268 -10.36 14.65 -15.45
C LEU A 268 -10.82 16.12 -15.52
N GLU A 269 -11.98 16.43 -14.92
CA GLU A 269 -12.42 17.81 -14.71
C GLU A 269 -11.56 18.49 -13.64
N ILE A 270 -11.19 19.74 -13.88
CA ILE A 270 -10.38 20.56 -12.97
C ILE A 270 -11.04 21.92 -12.78
N ALA A 271 -10.94 22.48 -11.57
CA ALA A 271 -11.34 23.85 -11.27
C ALA A 271 -10.59 24.38 -10.04
N GLU A 272 -10.53 25.69 -9.87
CA GLU A 272 -10.17 26.32 -8.59
C GLU A 272 -11.02 25.74 -7.45
N TYR A 273 -10.44 25.61 -6.24
CA TYR A 273 -11.14 25.03 -5.09
C TYR A 273 -12.51 25.68 -4.81
N ALA A 274 -12.63 26.99 -5.00
CA ALA A 274 -13.89 27.72 -4.83
C ALA A 274 -14.96 27.31 -5.87
N LYS A 275 -14.55 27.06 -7.12
CA LYS A 275 -15.42 26.81 -8.29
C LYS A 275 -15.71 25.33 -8.55
N PHE A 276 -14.97 24.41 -7.93
CA PHE A 276 -15.16 22.97 -8.10
C PHE A 276 -16.54 22.51 -7.58
N ALA A 277 -17.36 21.95 -8.48
CA ALA A 277 -18.74 21.54 -8.22
C ALA A 277 -18.90 20.12 -7.65
N GLY A 278 -17.87 19.27 -7.77
CA GLY A 278 -17.88 17.92 -7.22
C GLY A 278 -17.56 17.85 -5.73
N ASP A 279 -17.59 16.64 -5.17
CA ASP A 279 -17.23 16.37 -3.78
C ASP A 279 -15.74 16.68 -3.51
N LYS A 280 -15.49 17.78 -2.78
CA LYS A 280 -14.15 18.27 -2.46
C LYS A 280 -13.34 17.33 -1.57
N SER A 281 -14.01 16.43 -0.83
CA SER A 281 -13.36 15.40 0.01
C SER A 281 -12.90 14.18 -0.79
N LYS A 282 -13.48 13.96 -1.99
CA LYS A 282 -13.11 12.86 -2.91
C LYS A 282 -12.21 13.34 -4.06
N ALA A 283 -12.10 14.65 -4.28
CA ALA A 283 -11.26 15.25 -5.29
C ALA A 283 -9.76 15.26 -4.92
N THR A 284 -8.91 15.06 -5.94
CA THR A 284 -7.46 15.28 -5.90
C THR A 284 -7.17 16.78 -5.71
N TRP A 285 -6.31 17.16 -4.76
CA TRP A 285 -5.87 18.56 -4.60
C TRP A 285 -4.63 18.86 -5.43
N LEU A 286 -4.51 20.08 -5.95
CA LEU A 286 -3.40 20.57 -6.76
C LEU A 286 -3.02 22.00 -6.33
N PRO A 287 -1.73 22.35 -6.17
CA PRO A 287 -1.32 23.60 -5.53
C PRO A 287 -1.49 24.86 -6.39
N ASN A 288 -1.58 24.73 -7.73
CA ASN A 288 -1.75 25.85 -8.66
C ASN A 288 -2.35 25.39 -10.01
N GLU A 289 -2.76 26.36 -10.84
CA GLU A 289 -3.33 26.10 -12.16
C GLU A 289 -2.39 25.32 -13.10
N ALA A 290 -1.10 25.67 -13.13
CA ALA A 290 -0.11 25.02 -14.00
C ALA A 290 0.00 23.50 -13.70
N SER A 291 0.03 23.13 -12.42
CA SER A 291 0.00 21.73 -11.99
C SER A 291 -1.33 21.04 -12.33
N ALA A 292 -2.46 21.74 -12.25
CA ALA A 292 -3.77 21.18 -12.61
C ALA A 292 -3.91 20.94 -14.13
N LEU A 293 -3.43 21.86 -14.96
CA LEU A 293 -3.35 21.71 -16.41
C LEU A 293 -2.42 20.56 -16.79
N ALA A 294 -1.23 20.46 -16.18
CA ALA A 294 -0.29 19.36 -16.42
C ALA A 294 -0.87 18.01 -15.96
N TRP A 295 -1.54 17.96 -14.81
CA TRP A 295 -2.22 16.77 -14.29
C TRP A 295 -3.29 16.27 -15.26
N LYS A 296 -4.13 17.19 -15.77
CA LYS A 296 -5.19 16.87 -16.74
C LYS A 296 -4.63 16.44 -18.10
N LYS A 297 -3.52 17.04 -18.55
CA LYS A 297 -2.86 16.72 -19.82
C LYS A 297 -2.19 15.33 -19.81
N LEU A 298 -1.58 14.96 -18.69
CA LEU A 298 -0.65 13.82 -18.59
C LEU A 298 -1.25 12.60 -17.89
N GLY A 299 -2.35 12.75 -17.17
CA GLY A 299 -3.00 11.68 -16.41
C GLY A 299 -4.03 10.91 -17.23
N VAL A 300 -4.35 9.70 -16.77
CA VAL A 300 -5.55 8.97 -17.22
C VAL A 300 -6.64 9.03 -16.16
N ALA A 301 -7.90 9.08 -16.59
CA ALA A 301 -9.03 8.89 -15.71
C ALA A 301 -8.93 7.53 -15.00
N MET A 302 -9.24 7.47 -13.71
CA MET A 302 -9.34 6.20 -12.99
C MET A 302 -10.52 5.40 -13.56
N PRO A 303 -10.28 4.28 -14.27
CA PRO A 303 -11.29 3.62 -15.11
C PRO A 303 -12.32 2.80 -14.32
N PHE A 304 -12.17 2.78 -13.00
CA PHE A 304 -13.13 2.24 -12.05
C PHE A 304 -13.32 3.27 -10.93
N GLU A 305 -14.58 3.51 -10.55
CA GLU A 305 -14.87 3.95 -9.19
C GLU A 305 -14.60 2.76 -8.26
N LEU A 306 -13.93 2.97 -7.12
CA LEU A 306 -13.93 1.94 -6.08
C LEU A 306 -15.34 1.87 -5.50
N PRO A 307 -15.94 0.68 -5.38
CA PRO A 307 -17.30 0.55 -4.88
C PRO A 307 -17.38 1.08 -3.44
N GLU A 308 -18.44 1.86 -3.14
CA GLU A 308 -18.85 2.06 -1.75
C GLU A 308 -19.04 0.67 -1.11
N GLN A 309 -18.49 0.46 0.10
CA GLN A 309 -18.25 -0.88 0.63
C GLN A 309 -19.53 -1.63 1.01
N SER A 310 -20.07 -2.24 -0.04
CA SER A 310 -21.28 -3.02 -0.12
C SER A 310 -20.96 -4.17 -1.08
N VAL A 311 -20.19 -5.16 -0.57
CA VAL A 311 -19.71 -6.25 -1.42
C VAL A 311 -20.92 -7.06 -1.90
N ARG A 312 -21.21 -6.97 -3.20
CA ARG A 312 -22.27 -7.74 -3.85
C ARG A 312 -21.70 -9.04 -4.42
N MET A 313 -22.50 -10.12 -4.35
CA MET A 313 -22.16 -11.35 -5.08
C MET A 313 -22.27 -11.12 -6.60
N PRO A 314 -21.65 -11.96 -7.44
CA PRO A 314 -21.86 -11.94 -8.90
C PRO A 314 -23.33 -12.16 -9.31
N SER A 315 -24.11 -12.92 -8.53
CA SER A 315 -25.58 -13.01 -8.69
C SER A 315 -26.37 -11.80 -8.18
N GLY A 316 -25.71 -10.84 -7.52
CA GLY A 316 -26.33 -9.71 -6.82
C GLY A 316 -27.05 -10.05 -5.51
N LEU A 317 -27.09 -11.33 -5.09
CA LEU A 317 -27.95 -11.82 -3.99
C LEU A 317 -27.59 -11.34 -2.58
N ILE A 318 -26.36 -10.91 -2.34
CA ILE A 318 -25.91 -10.32 -1.08
C ILE A 318 -25.59 -8.84 -1.29
N ASP A 319 -25.87 -8.04 -0.29
CA ASP A 319 -25.49 -6.64 -0.13
C ASP A 319 -24.94 -6.43 1.30
N LYS A 320 -24.13 -5.39 1.52
CA LYS A 320 -23.61 -5.01 2.86
C LYS A 320 -22.96 -6.15 3.66
N LEU A 321 -22.14 -6.99 3.01
CA LEU A 321 -21.36 -8.03 3.70
C LEU A 321 -20.27 -7.41 4.60
N VAL A 322 -20.32 -7.75 5.89
CA VAL A 322 -19.38 -7.34 6.94
C VAL A 322 -18.82 -8.58 7.64
N ILE A 323 -17.51 -8.61 7.83
CA ILE A 323 -16.80 -9.59 8.66
C ILE A 323 -16.34 -8.87 9.92
N HIS A 324 -16.74 -9.38 11.08
CA HIS A 324 -16.52 -8.75 12.39
C HIS A 324 -15.23 -9.21 13.10
N ASP A 325 -14.46 -10.12 12.50
CA ASP A 325 -13.13 -10.48 13.02
C ASP A 325 -12.09 -9.37 12.71
N PRO A 326 -11.51 -8.69 13.71
CA PRO A 326 -10.52 -7.64 13.50
C PRO A 326 -9.19 -8.13 12.89
N LYS A 327 -8.99 -9.44 12.72
CA LYS A 327 -7.83 -10.01 12.00
C LYS A 327 -8.11 -10.34 10.53
N SER A 328 -9.38 -10.51 10.13
CA SER A 328 -9.75 -10.95 8.78
C SER A 328 -10.94 -10.20 8.17
N ASN A 329 -11.22 -8.96 8.60
CA ASN A 329 -12.33 -8.14 8.10
C ASN A 329 -12.27 -7.75 6.60
N ARG A 330 -11.31 -8.29 5.84
CA ARG A 330 -11.03 -8.03 4.44
C ARG A 330 -11.81 -9.02 3.56
N VAL A 331 -12.56 -8.54 2.58
CA VAL A 331 -13.28 -9.38 1.59
C VAL A 331 -12.88 -8.97 0.17
N VAL A 332 -12.69 -9.94 -0.74
CA VAL A 332 -12.45 -9.66 -2.18
C VAL A 332 -13.31 -10.53 -3.11
N PRO A 333 -13.81 -9.99 -4.24
CA PRO A 333 -14.25 -10.81 -5.38
C PRO A 333 -13.01 -11.27 -6.15
N SER A 334 -12.71 -12.57 -6.20
CA SER A 334 -11.54 -13.06 -6.95
C SER A 334 -11.48 -14.59 -7.15
N ASP A 335 -11.18 -15.00 -8.37
CA ASP A 335 -10.82 -16.38 -8.75
C ASP A 335 -9.37 -16.76 -8.35
N SER A 336 -8.61 -15.82 -7.78
CA SER A 336 -7.18 -15.99 -7.49
C SER A 336 -6.89 -17.09 -6.47
N VAL A 337 -5.88 -17.92 -6.76
CA VAL A 337 -5.54 -19.15 -6.03
C VAL A 337 -4.99 -18.88 -4.62
N TYR A 338 -4.37 -17.72 -4.39
CA TYR A 338 -3.76 -17.36 -3.11
C TYR A 338 -4.83 -17.09 -2.04
N CYS A 339 -4.73 -17.76 -0.90
CA CYS A 339 -5.74 -17.72 0.17
C CYS A 339 -5.32 -16.85 1.36
N GLU A 340 -5.31 -15.55 1.13
CA GLU A 340 -5.84 -14.50 2.01
C GLU A 340 -6.51 -13.51 1.04
N PRO A 341 -7.67 -12.91 1.33
CA PRO A 341 -8.50 -13.00 2.53
C PRO A 341 -9.79 -13.82 2.29
N TRP A 342 -10.89 -13.53 3.02
CA TRP A 342 -12.25 -13.98 2.69
C TRP A 342 -12.61 -13.65 1.24
N LYS A 343 -13.30 -14.57 0.55
CA LYS A 343 -13.67 -14.35 -0.87
C LYS A 343 -15.15 -14.57 -1.13
N VAL A 344 -15.67 -13.77 -2.05
CA VAL A 344 -16.95 -13.96 -2.70
C VAL A 344 -16.71 -14.68 -4.03
N VAL A 345 -17.34 -15.84 -4.21
CA VAL A 345 -17.09 -16.78 -5.33
C VAL A 345 -18.42 -17.24 -5.91
N ALA A 346 -18.52 -17.30 -7.24
CA ALA A 346 -19.72 -17.77 -7.94
C ALA A 346 -19.62 -19.23 -8.39
N ASN A 347 -20.76 -19.84 -8.71
CA ASN A 347 -20.86 -21.14 -9.40
C ASN A 347 -20.09 -22.28 -8.67
N LEU A 348 -20.48 -22.56 -7.42
CA LEU A 348 -19.88 -23.63 -6.60
C LEU A 348 -19.91 -25.00 -7.29
N LYS A 349 -18.74 -25.59 -7.52
CA LYS A 349 -18.58 -26.86 -8.27
C LYS A 349 -17.37 -27.69 -7.77
N PRO A 350 -17.34 -29.00 -8.08
CA PRO A 350 -16.16 -29.83 -7.86
C PRO A 350 -14.93 -29.23 -8.57
N GLY A 351 -13.78 -29.22 -7.89
CA GLY A 351 -12.53 -28.61 -8.37
C GLY A 351 -12.30 -27.18 -7.89
N ASP A 352 -13.29 -26.52 -7.27
CA ASP A 352 -13.09 -25.17 -6.72
C ASP A 352 -12.05 -25.13 -5.59
N VAL A 353 -11.29 -24.04 -5.51
CA VAL A 353 -10.25 -23.85 -4.49
C VAL A 353 -10.91 -23.52 -3.15
N GLY A 354 -11.02 -24.51 -2.26
CA GLY A 354 -11.57 -24.38 -0.92
C GLY A 354 -10.78 -23.40 -0.04
N TRP A 355 -9.65 -23.83 0.52
CA TRP A 355 -8.93 -23.09 1.58
C TRP A 355 -7.46 -23.54 1.71
N LYS A 356 -6.57 -22.77 2.38
CA LYS A 356 -5.11 -23.03 2.47
C LYS A 356 -4.70 -23.38 3.90
N VAL A 357 -3.93 -24.44 4.11
CA VAL A 357 -3.70 -25.04 5.44
C VAL A 357 -2.65 -24.33 6.30
N PHE A 358 -1.73 -23.58 5.68
CA PHE A 358 -0.73 -22.76 6.37
C PHE A 358 -0.47 -21.46 5.60
N PRO A 359 -0.14 -20.35 6.28
CA PRO A 359 0.00 -19.03 5.65
C PRO A 359 1.09 -19.00 4.57
N SER A 360 2.22 -19.70 4.71
CA SER A 360 3.35 -19.58 3.75
C SER A 360 3.30 -20.59 2.58
N ALA A 361 3.22 -21.90 2.85
CA ALA A 361 3.38 -22.93 1.80
C ALA A 361 2.54 -24.21 1.99
N GLY A 362 1.45 -24.15 2.76
CA GLY A 362 0.66 -25.34 3.10
C GLY A 362 -0.14 -25.92 1.92
N PRO A 363 -0.56 -27.20 2.01
CA PRO A 363 -1.45 -27.79 1.03
C PRO A 363 -2.75 -26.98 0.89
N VAL A 364 -3.30 -27.00 -0.32
CA VAL A 364 -4.54 -26.32 -0.68
C VAL A 364 -5.65 -27.35 -0.72
N ALA A 365 -6.73 -27.10 0.01
CA ALA A 365 -7.93 -27.91 -0.04
C ALA A 365 -8.78 -27.54 -1.26
N VAL A 366 -9.36 -28.57 -1.87
CA VAL A 366 -10.22 -28.49 -3.04
C VAL A 366 -11.63 -28.92 -2.65
N ILE A 367 -12.65 -28.29 -3.23
CA ILE A 367 -14.04 -28.71 -3.13
C ILE A 367 -14.21 -29.99 -3.96
N GLY A 368 -14.59 -31.09 -3.30
CA GLY A 368 -14.82 -32.39 -3.91
C GLY A 368 -16.27 -32.55 -4.37
N LYS A 369 -17.01 -33.48 -3.77
CA LYS A 369 -18.43 -33.70 -4.07
C LYS A 369 -19.27 -32.50 -3.61
N VAL A 370 -19.86 -31.77 -4.56
CA VAL A 370 -20.87 -30.74 -4.31
C VAL A 370 -22.28 -31.32 -4.52
N PRO A 371 -23.14 -31.35 -3.46
CA PRO A 371 -24.55 -31.69 -3.57
C PRO A 371 -25.30 -30.83 -4.59
N GLU A 372 -26.29 -31.40 -5.27
CA GLU A 372 -27.09 -30.67 -6.28
C GLU A 372 -27.83 -29.48 -5.66
N LEU A 373 -28.21 -29.58 -4.38
CA LEU A 373 -28.92 -28.54 -3.65
C LEU A 373 -28.14 -27.20 -3.58
N VAL A 374 -26.80 -27.24 -3.63
CA VAL A 374 -25.89 -26.06 -3.58
C VAL A 374 -25.03 -25.89 -4.85
N ARG A 375 -25.11 -26.81 -5.81
CA ARG A 375 -24.31 -26.74 -7.04
C ARG A 375 -24.68 -25.50 -7.85
N GLY A 376 -23.66 -24.81 -8.37
CA GLY A 376 -23.85 -23.58 -9.15
C GLY A 376 -24.28 -22.36 -8.34
N CYS A 377 -24.43 -22.47 -7.01
CA CYS A 377 -24.77 -21.34 -6.16
C CYS A 377 -23.54 -20.45 -5.88
N ASP A 378 -23.78 -19.22 -5.46
CA ASP A 378 -22.73 -18.31 -4.99
C ASP A 378 -22.37 -18.66 -3.54
N TRP A 379 -21.10 -18.48 -3.17
CA TRP A 379 -20.60 -18.83 -1.85
C TRP A 379 -19.55 -17.85 -1.33
N ILE A 380 -19.51 -17.76 0.00
CA ILE A 380 -18.51 -17.03 0.76
C ILE A 380 -17.49 -18.05 1.25
N LYS A 381 -16.26 -17.88 0.78
CA LYS A 381 -15.07 -18.63 1.16
C LYS A 381 -14.45 -18.00 2.42
N PRO A 382 -14.33 -18.75 3.53
CA PRO A 382 -13.81 -18.22 4.79
C PRO A 382 -12.28 -18.02 4.76
N ASP A 383 -11.82 -17.06 5.56
CA ASP A 383 -10.43 -16.92 5.98
C ASP A 383 -10.18 -17.75 7.26
N ASN A 384 -9.06 -18.44 7.35
CA ASN A 384 -8.71 -19.26 8.52
C ASN A 384 -8.57 -18.45 9.80
N ALA A 385 -8.10 -17.19 9.72
CA ALA A 385 -7.76 -16.39 10.89
C ALA A 385 -8.97 -16.19 11.82
N SER A 386 -10.17 -16.11 11.23
CA SER A 386 -11.47 -16.01 11.90
C SER A 386 -11.83 -17.17 12.81
N LEU A 387 -11.04 -18.25 12.85
CA LEU A 387 -11.14 -19.29 13.89
C LEU A 387 -10.92 -18.69 15.29
N ALA A 388 -10.02 -17.72 15.42
CA ALA A 388 -9.68 -17.08 16.69
C ALA A 388 -10.74 -16.07 17.16
N PHE A 389 -11.85 -15.93 16.43
CA PHE A 389 -12.94 -15.02 16.78
C PHE A 389 -13.80 -15.58 17.92
N ALA A 390 -14.01 -14.75 18.95
CA ALA A 390 -14.73 -15.10 20.17
C ALA A 390 -15.92 -14.16 20.49
N GLY A 391 -16.31 -13.29 19.54
CA GLY A 391 -17.53 -12.48 19.67
C GLY A 391 -18.79 -13.24 19.24
N GLU A 392 -19.96 -12.61 19.37
CA GLU A 392 -21.26 -13.25 19.11
C GLU A 392 -21.57 -13.42 17.61
N VAL A 393 -21.27 -12.39 16.81
CA VAL A 393 -21.52 -12.36 15.36
C VAL A 393 -20.17 -12.28 14.65
N LEU A 394 -19.85 -13.29 13.84
CA LEU A 394 -18.62 -13.35 13.04
C LEU A 394 -18.83 -12.70 11.66
N MET A 395 -19.98 -12.96 11.05
CA MET A 395 -20.33 -12.46 9.72
C MET A 395 -21.78 -11.96 9.69
N GLU A 396 -21.99 -10.80 9.06
CA GLU A 396 -23.28 -10.18 8.86
C GLU A 396 -23.44 -9.74 7.40
N PHE A 397 -24.62 -9.96 6.80
CA PHE A 397 -24.91 -9.49 5.45
C PHE A 397 -26.41 -9.32 5.19
N THR A 398 -26.79 -8.56 4.17
CA THR A 398 -28.20 -8.38 3.75
C THR A 398 -28.48 -9.21 2.49
N VAL A 399 -29.62 -9.91 2.41
CA VAL A 399 -30.05 -10.56 1.15
C VAL A 399 -30.88 -9.60 0.29
N THR A 400 -30.60 -9.51 -1.01
CA THR A 400 -31.26 -8.55 -1.93
C THR A 400 -32.55 -9.06 -2.56
N ASP A 401 -32.83 -10.36 -2.42
CA ASP A 401 -34.10 -11.01 -2.78
C ASP A 401 -34.36 -12.22 -1.86
N LYS A 402 -35.49 -12.94 -2.04
CA LYS A 402 -35.76 -14.16 -1.28
C LYS A 402 -34.69 -15.21 -1.56
N ALA A 403 -33.97 -15.61 -0.51
CA ALA A 403 -32.85 -16.54 -0.61
C ALA A 403 -32.96 -17.66 0.43
N THR A 404 -32.43 -18.83 0.07
CA THR A 404 -32.01 -19.83 1.06
C THR A 404 -30.51 -19.65 1.30
N VAL A 405 -30.13 -19.41 2.55
CA VAL A 405 -28.74 -19.48 2.99
C VAL A 405 -28.48 -20.90 3.49
N TYR A 406 -27.34 -21.46 3.09
CA TYR A 406 -26.83 -22.73 3.59
C TYR A 406 -25.51 -22.52 4.30
N VAL A 407 -25.35 -23.18 5.44
CA VAL A 407 -24.11 -23.26 6.22
C VAL A 407 -23.58 -24.69 6.09
N ALA A 408 -22.41 -24.87 5.47
CA ALA A 408 -21.73 -26.17 5.41
C ALA A 408 -20.76 -26.28 6.60
N HIS A 409 -21.20 -26.94 7.67
CA HIS A 409 -20.46 -27.04 8.93
C HIS A 409 -19.71 -28.38 9.03
N ASP A 410 -18.45 -28.36 9.45
CA ASP A 410 -17.63 -29.57 9.58
C ASP A 410 -18.32 -30.61 10.49
N GLU A 411 -18.37 -31.86 10.03
CA GLU A 411 -18.96 -32.99 10.75
C GLU A 411 -18.06 -33.49 11.89
N LYS A 412 -16.73 -33.27 11.81
CA LYS A 412 -15.77 -33.66 12.87
C LYS A 412 -15.96 -32.88 14.17
N LEU A 413 -16.71 -31.78 14.16
CA LEU A 413 -17.08 -31.00 15.35
C LEU A 413 -18.38 -31.54 15.97
N ALA A 414 -18.27 -32.31 17.04
CA ALA A 414 -19.40 -32.99 17.68
C ALA A 414 -20.46 -32.03 18.27
N LYS A 415 -20.01 -30.94 18.92
CA LYS A 415 -20.90 -29.88 19.42
C LYS A 415 -20.99 -28.77 18.37
N LYS A 416 -22.20 -28.51 17.86
CA LYS A 416 -22.47 -27.38 16.94
C LYS A 416 -22.65 -26.07 17.73
N PRO A 417 -22.42 -24.89 17.11
CA PRO A 417 -22.69 -23.59 17.73
C PRO A 417 -24.17 -23.38 18.07
N ALA A 418 -24.45 -22.64 19.15
CA ALA A 418 -25.82 -22.36 19.59
C ALA A 418 -26.64 -21.61 18.53
N TRP A 419 -26.04 -20.68 17.79
CA TRP A 419 -26.71 -19.92 16.72
C TRP A 419 -27.15 -20.79 15.52
N LEU A 420 -26.61 -22.02 15.40
CA LEU A 420 -26.97 -22.98 14.35
C LEU A 420 -28.19 -23.84 14.72
N ALA A 421 -28.67 -23.79 15.98
CA ALA A 421 -29.81 -24.60 16.43
C ALA A 421 -31.10 -24.30 15.64
N ASP A 422 -31.33 -23.04 15.26
CA ASP A 422 -32.50 -22.60 14.49
C ASP A 422 -32.34 -22.80 12.96
N TRP A 423 -31.49 -23.73 12.52
CA TRP A 423 -31.24 -24.05 11.11
C TRP A 423 -31.59 -25.49 10.79
N LYS A 424 -32.27 -25.72 9.66
CA LYS A 424 -32.74 -27.04 9.27
C LYS A 424 -31.60 -27.87 8.66
N ASP A 425 -31.23 -28.99 9.27
CA ASP A 425 -30.39 -30.00 8.61
C ASP A 425 -31.06 -30.46 7.29
N THR A 426 -30.33 -30.39 6.18
CA THR A 426 -30.83 -30.78 4.86
C THR A 426 -30.80 -32.29 4.60
N GLY A 427 -30.03 -33.05 5.38
CA GLY A 427 -29.75 -34.46 5.10
C GLY A 427 -28.47 -34.68 4.25
N GLU A 428 -27.94 -33.65 3.60
CA GLU A 428 -26.83 -33.74 2.66
C GLU A 428 -25.54 -33.08 3.17
N SER A 429 -24.39 -33.53 2.65
CA SER A 429 -23.06 -33.07 3.08
C SER A 429 -22.12 -32.82 1.89
N LEU A 430 -21.52 -31.63 1.86
CA LEU A 430 -20.48 -31.25 0.91
C LEU A 430 -19.16 -31.93 1.30
N GLN A 431 -18.40 -32.42 0.32
CA GLN A 431 -17.05 -32.98 0.57
C GLN A 431 -15.97 -32.00 0.10
N GLY A 432 -14.90 -31.86 0.86
CA GLY A 432 -13.74 -31.04 0.49
C GLY A 432 -12.53 -31.34 1.37
N GLY A 433 -11.34 -30.93 0.94
CA GLY A 433 -10.10 -31.21 1.67
C GLY A 433 -8.91 -31.38 0.74
N TYR A 434 -7.86 -32.02 1.26
CA TYR A 434 -6.66 -32.42 0.51
C TYR A 434 -6.34 -33.87 0.85
N LEU A 435 -5.50 -34.51 0.03
CA LEU A 435 -5.17 -35.94 0.16
C LEU A 435 -4.70 -36.29 1.59
N GLY A 436 -5.41 -37.21 2.25
CA GLY A 436 -5.15 -37.63 3.64
C GLY A 436 -5.79 -36.76 4.73
N ASN A 437 -6.56 -35.73 4.36
CA ASN A 437 -7.50 -35.02 5.23
C ASN A 437 -8.73 -34.58 4.41
N GLU A 438 -9.44 -35.58 3.94
CA GLU A 438 -10.79 -35.47 3.40
C GLU A 438 -11.76 -35.09 4.54
N ARG A 439 -12.73 -34.22 4.23
CA ARG A 439 -13.72 -33.70 5.19
C ARG A 439 -15.11 -33.61 4.57
N SER A 440 -16.09 -33.89 5.44
CA SER A 440 -17.52 -33.84 5.16
C SER A 440 -18.13 -32.68 5.94
N PHE A 441 -18.92 -31.85 5.26
CA PHE A 441 -19.51 -30.62 5.77
C PHE A 441 -21.02 -30.70 5.64
N ARG A 442 -21.69 -30.88 6.77
CA ARG A 442 -23.15 -31.01 6.84
C ARG A 442 -23.81 -29.70 6.46
N LEU A 443 -24.77 -29.75 5.54
CA LEU A 443 -25.49 -28.56 5.06
C LEU A 443 -26.73 -28.29 5.93
N PHE A 444 -26.73 -27.13 6.58
CA PHE A 444 -27.86 -26.58 7.34
C PHE A 444 -28.46 -25.41 6.57
N ALA A 445 -29.79 -25.33 6.47
CA ALA A 445 -30.52 -24.36 5.65
C ALA A 445 -31.41 -23.43 6.48
N LYS A 446 -31.52 -22.17 6.05
CA LYS A 446 -32.50 -21.20 6.56
C LYS A 446 -32.95 -20.26 5.44
N GLU A 447 -34.26 -20.00 5.36
CA GLU A 447 -34.81 -19.04 4.40
C GLU A 447 -34.80 -17.63 4.98
N PHE A 448 -34.51 -16.66 4.11
CA PHE A 448 -34.52 -15.24 4.44
C PHE A 448 -35.33 -14.46 3.39
N PRO A 449 -36.26 -13.58 3.82
CA PRO A 449 -36.97 -12.71 2.90
C PRO A 449 -36.06 -11.58 2.40
N LYS A 450 -36.42 -10.99 1.26
CA LYS A 450 -35.76 -9.82 0.68
C LYS A 450 -35.54 -8.71 1.70
N GLY A 451 -34.30 -8.21 1.80
CA GLY A 451 -33.89 -7.15 2.72
C GLY A 451 -33.56 -7.62 4.14
N ALA A 452 -33.66 -8.92 4.46
CA ALA A 452 -33.30 -9.42 5.78
C ALA A 452 -31.78 -9.41 6.02
N ALA A 453 -31.39 -9.06 7.24
CA ALA A 453 -30.02 -9.23 7.73
C ALA A 453 -29.81 -10.67 8.22
N VAL A 454 -28.79 -11.33 7.67
CA VAL A 454 -28.28 -12.64 8.05
C VAL A 454 -27.11 -12.44 9.00
N LYS A 455 -27.15 -13.08 10.18
CA LYS A 455 -26.07 -13.06 11.17
C LYS A 455 -25.61 -14.47 11.48
N LEU A 456 -24.32 -14.73 11.31
CA LEU A 456 -23.68 -16.03 11.59
C LEU A 456 -22.58 -15.81 12.64
N GLY A 457 -22.55 -16.65 13.66
CA GLY A 457 -21.62 -16.54 14.79
C GLY A 457 -20.34 -17.37 14.65
N PRO A 458 -19.51 -17.47 15.70
CA PRO A 458 -18.28 -18.25 15.69
C PRO A 458 -18.55 -19.75 15.51
N ASN A 459 -17.53 -20.46 15.03
CA ASN A 459 -17.58 -21.89 14.68
C ASN A 459 -17.67 -22.85 15.89
N GLY A 460 -17.66 -22.32 17.12
CA GLY A 460 -17.81 -23.08 18.36
C GLY A 460 -17.51 -22.22 19.59
N THR A 461 -17.68 -22.80 20.78
CA THR A 461 -17.12 -22.21 22.01
C THR A 461 -15.60 -22.26 21.97
N SER A 462 -14.93 -21.28 22.59
CA SER A 462 -13.47 -21.16 22.65
C SER A 462 -12.80 -22.50 22.98
N VAL A 463 -11.82 -22.92 22.16
CA VAL A 463 -11.13 -24.20 22.32
C VAL A 463 -10.38 -24.22 23.66
N GLU A 464 -10.88 -25.00 24.62
CA GLU A 464 -10.11 -25.31 25.83
C GLU A 464 -8.83 -26.03 25.43
N LYS A 465 -7.69 -25.43 25.77
CA LYS A 465 -6.29 -25.85 25.56
C LYS A 465 -6.11 -27.23 24.91
N GLN A 466 -6.31 -27.31 23.59
CA GLN A 466 -5.75 -28.42 22.83
C GLN A 466 -4.22 -28.32 22.85
N GLU A 467 -3.57 -29.47 22.96
CA GLU A 467 -2.11 -29.57 22.96
C GLU A 467 -1.52 -29.17 21.60
N LYS A 468 -0.20 -29.02 21.53
CA LYS A 468 0.49 -28.38 20.39
C LYS A 468 0.16 -29.04 19.03
N PRO A 469 0.10 -28.26 17.95
CA PRO A 469 -0.96 -28.43 16.95
C PRO A 469 -0.66 -29.53 15.94
N GLN A 470 -1.23 -30.72 16.17
CA GLN A 470 -1.70 -31.55 15.07
C GLN A 470 -3.08 -31.06 14.62
N LEU A 471 -3.07 -30.03 13.76
CA LEU A 471 -3.97 -29.87 12.61
C LEU A 471 -5.41 -30.41 12.81
N LEU A 472 -6.45 -29.58 12.93
CA LEU A 472 -6.98 -28.74 11.83
C LEU A 472 -8.25 -28.01 12.27
N SER A 473 -8.34 -26.71 11.96
CA SER A 473 -9.36 -25.84 12.55
C SER A 473 -9.90 -24.84 11.52
N TRP A 474 -11.20 -24.90 11.23
CA TRP A 474 -11.83 -24.25 10.07
C TRP A 474 -13.23 -23.73 10.39
N ILE A 475 -13.60 -22.59 9.82
CA ILE A 475 -14.96 -22.04 9.84
C ILE A 475 -15.79 -22.71 8.73
N TYR A 476 -17.10 -22.82 8.97
CA TYR A 476 -18.09 -23.25 7.98
C TYR A 476 -18.05 -22.47 6.65
N LEU A 477 -18.43 -23.12 5.55
CA LEU A 477 -18.73 -22.44 4.29
C LEU A 477 -20.12 -21.80 4.37
N THR A 478 -20.31 -20.62 3.79
CA THR A 478 -21.65 -20.02 3.62
C THR A 478 -22.00 -19.97 2.14
N ILE A 479 -23.17 -20.48 1.76
CA ILE A 479 -23.60 -20.62 0.37
C ILE A 479 -24.99 -19.97 0.26
N VAL A 480 -25.22 -19.16 -0.76
CA VAL A 480 -26.47 -18.40 -0.93
C VAL A 480 -27.12 -18.75 -2.27
N LYS A 481 -28.40 -19.12 -2.20
CA LYS A 481 -29.18 -19.59 -3.34
C LYS A 481 -30.42 -18.73 -3.52
N HIS A 482 -30.61 -18.21 -4.74
CA HIS A 482 -31.88 -17.57 -5.12
C HIS A 482 -33.00 -18.60 -4.97
N GLN A 483 -34.07 -18.25 -4.26
CA GLN A 483 -35.36 -18.83 -4.61
C GLN A 483 -35.90 -18.03 -5.79
N LYS A 484 -35.84 -18.60 -6.99
CA LYS A 484 -36.63 -18.05 -8.11
C LYS A 484 -38.09 -18.13 -7.70
N ILE A 485 -38.83 -17.04 -7.90
CA ILE A 485 -40.28 -17.06 -7.82
C ILE A 485 -40.77 -18.05 -8.91
N GLN A 486 -41.67 -18.96 -8.52
CA GLN A 486 -42.33 -19.90 -9.43
C GLN A 486 -43.52 -19.23 -10.12
#